data_AF-A0A1E3X7X8-F1
#
_entry.id   AF-A0A1E3X7X8-F1
#
_cell.length_a   1.000
_cell.length_b   1.000
_cell.length_c   1.000
_cell.angle_alpha   90.00
_cell.angle_beta   90.00
_cell.angle_gamma   90.00
#
_symmetry.space_group_name_H-M   'P 1'
#
loop_
_entity.id
_entity.type
_entity.pdbx_description
1 polymer ?
#
loop_
_entity_poly.entity_id
_entity_poly.type
_entity_poly.pdbx_seq_one_letter_code
_entity_poly.pdbx_strand_id
1 'polypeptide(L)'
;MKSFYHVLIVLTVFLLLIQQILSGCAMKASKGINNEDARLSDRYVFQDKCSKCHELPDIEAYPYSSDDWAKVVDFMIETKEAEQYISMEEAEDIKSFLRRHSIINHPPLFNEK
;
A
#
# COMPACT_ATOMS: atom_id res chain seq x y z
N MET A 1 47.97 -5.92 38.29
CA MET A 1 46.55 -5.58 38.55
C MET A 1 46.10 -4.26 37.92
N LYS A 2 46.89 -3.17 37.98
CA LYS A 2 46.51 -1.85 37.43
C LYS A 2 46.34 -1.83 35.90
N SER A 3 47.21 -2.51 35.14
CA SER A 3 47.11 -2.60 33.67
C SER A 3 45.88 -3.38 33.19
N PHE A 4 45.53 -4.50 33.85
CA PHE A 4 44.30 -5.24 33.56
C PHE A 4 43.03 -4.42 33.82
N TYR A 5 43.05 -3.59 34.87
CA TYR A 5 41.95 -2.67 35.17
C TYR A 5 41.78 -1.60 34.10
N HIS A 6 42.86 -1.07 33.53
CA HIS A 6 42.79 -0.14 32.40
C HIS A 6 42.21 -0.78 31.14
N VAL A 7 42.60 -2.03 30.83
CA VAL A 7 42.04 -2.77 29.68
C VAL A 7 40.54 -3.01 29.87
N LEU A 8 40.12 -3.38 31.08
CA LEU A 8 38.70 -3.55 31.41
C LEU A 8 37.91 -2.25 31.29
N ILE A 9 38.45 -1.12 31.74
CA ILE A 9 37.80 0.19 31.59
C ILE A 9 37.64 0.57 30.11
N VAL A 10 38.69 0.38 29.30
CA VAL A 10 38.63 0.71 27.87
C VAL A 10 37.59 -0.18 27.17
N LEU A 11 37.53 -1.46 27.52
CA LEU A 11 36.55 -2.40 26.96
C LEU A 11 35.11 -2.03 27.34
N THR A 12 34.85 -1.66 28.59
CA THR A 12 33.51 -1.26 29.03
C THR A 12 33.06 0.03 28.38
N VAL A 13 33.94 1.03 28.24
CA VAL A 13 33.64 2.28 27.53
C VAL A 13 33.31 2.01 26.06
N PHE A 14 34.05 1.12 25.39
CA PHE A 14 33.79 0.75 24.00
C PHE A 14 32.44 0.06 23.82
N LEU A 15 32.07 -0.86 24.72
CA LEU A 15 30.77 -1.53 24.70
C LEU A 15 29.61 -0.56 24.95
N LEU A 16 29.77 0.41 25.85
CA LEU A 16 28.78 1.46 26.09
C LEU A 16 28.63 2.39 24.89
N LEU A 17 29.73 2.71 24.18
CA LEU A 17 29.68 3.50 22.95
C LEU A 17 28.92 2.77 21.84
N ILE A 18 29.12 1.46 21.67
CA ILE A 18 28.36 0.63 20.72
C ILE A 18 26.85 0.66 21.02
N GLN A 19 26.46 0.68 22.30
CA GLN A 19 25.05 0.78 22.70
C GLN A 19 24.42 2.14 22.33
N GLN A 20 25.19 3.23 22.30
CA GLN A 20 24.68 4.54 21.85
C GLN A 20 24.40 4.58 20.35
N ILE A 21 25.12 3.79 19.55
CA ILE A 21 24.91 3.69 18.09
C ILE A 21 23.61 2.91 17.78
N LEU A 22 23.27 1.91 18.60
CA LEU A 22 22.01 1.15 18.50
C LEU A 22 20.80 1.95 19.01
N SER A 23 20.97 2.74 20.07
CA SER A 23 19.93 3.65 20.60
C SER A 23 19.71 4.87 19.70
N GLY A 24 20.69 5.21 18.86
CA GLY A 24 20.69 6.36 17.94
C GLY A 24 19.87 6.21 16.66
N CYS A 25 19.04 5.17 16.53
CA CYS A 25 18.13 5.00 15.38
C CYS A 25 16.69 4.75 15.84
N ALA A 26 16.08 5.74 16.48
CA ALA A 26 14.69 6.05 16.20
C ALA A 26 14.62 7.07 15.05
N MET A 27 15.30 6.79 13.93
CA MET A 27 14.91 7.42 12.68
C MET A 27 13.55 6.80 12.34
N LYS A 28 12.47 7.52 12.64
CA LYS A 28 11.18 7.28 11.97
C LYS A 28 11.36 7.62 10.49
N ALA A 29 12.06 6.78 9.75
CA ALA A 29 11.81 6.57 8.33
C ALA A 29 10.62 5.60 8.24
N SER A 30 9.45 6.08 8.65
CA SER A 30 8.17 5.45 8.32
C SER A 30 7.43 6.45 7.44
N LYS A 31 7.76 6.43 6.14
CA LYS A 31 6.92 7.01 5.10
C LYS A 31 7.22 6.47 3.69
N GLY A 32 7.53 5.18 3.58
CA GLY A 32 7.84 4.58 2.27
C GLY A 32 8.39 3.18 2.39
N ILE A 33 7.62 2.29 3.00
CA ILE A 33 7.72 0.82 2.83
C ILE A 33 6.31 0.25 2.74
N ASN A 34 5.34 0.89 3.40
CA ASN A 34 3.94 0.48 3.42
C ASN A 34 3.11 0.91 2.20
N ASN A 35 3.58 1.80 1.32
CA ASN A 35 2.72 2.35 0.26
C ASN A 35 3.02 1.70 -1.10
N GLU A 36 4.27 1.39 -1.37
CA GLU A 36 4.73 0.71 -2.56
C GLU A 36 4.31 -0.76 -2.58
N ASP A 37 4.44 -1.46 -1.45
CA ASP A 37 4.01 -2.86 -1.31
C ASP A 37 2.48 -2.95 -1.42
N ALA A 38 1.75 -2.01 -0.80
CA ALA A 38 0.31 -1.89 -0.96
C ALA A 38 -0.08 -1.56 -2.42
N ARG A 39 0.63 -0.65 -3.11
CA ARG A 39 0.33 -0.33 -4.51
C ARG A 39 0.60 -1.48 -5.47
N LEU A 40 1.63 -2.27 -5.21
CA LEU A 40 1.91 -3.51 -5.94
C LEU A 40 0.81 -4.54 -5.68
N SER A 41 0.35 -4.64 -4.43
CA SER A 41 -0.79 -5.47 -4.04
C SER A 41 -2.07 -5.06 -4.78
N ASP A 42 -2.45 -3.78 -4.76
CA ASP A 42 -3.70 -3.31 -5.39
C ASP A 42 -3.73 -3.56 -6.91
N ARG A 43 -2.58 -3.36 -7.59
CA ARG A 43 -2.44 -3.68 -9.03
C ARG A 43 -2.62 -5.18 -9.27
N TYR A 44 -2.02 -6.01 -8.42
CA TYR A 44 -2.12 -7.46 -8.53
C TYR A 44 -3.57 -7.91 -8.33
N VAL A 45 -4.26 -7.41 -7.31
CA VAL A 45 -5.68 -7.72 -7.04
C VAL A 45 -6.54 -7.33 -8.25
N PHE A 46 -6.37 -6.12 -8.80
CA PHE A 46 -7.07 -5.72 -10.02
C PHE A 46 -6.82 -6.67 -11.19
N GLN A 47 -5.56 -7.01 -11.47
CA GLN A 47 -5.22 -7.88 -12.59
C GLN A 47 -5.71 -9.31 -12.41
N ASP A 48 -5.50 -9.91 -11.23
CA ASP A 48 -5.87 -11.29 -10.96
C ASP A 48 -7.38 -11.48 -10.97
N LYS A 49 -8.13 -10.55 -10.37
CA LYS A 49 -9.56 -10.70 -10.15
C LYS A 49 -10.39 -10.23 -11.33
N CYS A 50 -10.12 -9.06 -11.90
CA CYS A 50 -10.93 -8.53 -12.99
C CYS A 50 -10.68 -9.22 -14.34
N SER A 51 -9.60 -10.01 -14.47
CA SER A 51 -9.31 -10.78 -15.70
C SER A 51 -9.96 -12.17 -15.75
N LYS A 52 -10.69 -12.60 -14.69
CA LYS A 52 -11.30 -13.93 -14.64
C LYS A 52 -12.39 -14.15 -15.68
N CYS A 53 -13.12 -13.09 -16.04
CA CYS A 53 -14.30 -13.18 -16.91
C CYS A 53 -14.07 -12.57 -18.31
N HIS A 54 -13.23 -11.54 -18.42
CA HIS A 54 -12.94 -10.87 -19.68
C HIS A 54 -11.57 -10.16 -19.63
N GLU A 55 -11.09 -9.70 -20.80
CA GLU A 55 -9.87 -8.89 -20.88
C GLU A 55 -10.06 -7.51 -20.22
N LEU A 56 -9.01 -6.98 -19.60
CA LEU A 56 -9.06 -5.71 -18.89
C LEU A 56 -9.03 -4.53 -19.86
N PRO A 57 -9.84 -3.49 -19.64
CA PRO A 57 -9.79 -2.29 -20.46
C PRO A 57 -8.51 -1.49 -20.22
N ASP A 58 -8.10 -0.70 -21.22
CA ASP A 58 -7.11 0.36 -21.02
C ASP A 58 -7.75 1.49 -20.22
N ILE A 59 -7.45 1.56 -18.92
CA ILE A 59 -8.05 2.54 -17.99
C ILE A 59 -7.85 3.99 -18.48
N GLU A 60 -6.71 4.27 -19.12
CA GLU A 60 -6.36 5.61 -19.61
C GLU A 60 -7.05 5.95 -20.94
N ALA A 61 -7.55 4.96 -21.68
CA ALA A 61 -8.30 5.21 -22.91
C ALA A 61 -9.77 5.60 -22.68
N TYR A 62 -10.31 5.39 -21.47
CA TYR A 62 -11.70 5.65 -21.16
C TYR A 62 -11.88 6.99 -20.41
N PRO A 63 -12.83 7.86 -20.82
CA PRO A 63 -13.08 9.14 -20.16
C PRO A 63 -13.95 8.96 -18.90
N TYR A 64 -13.60 8.01 -18.04
CA TYR A 64 -14.32 7.70 -16.81
C TYR A 64 -13.69 8.40 -15.61
N SER A 65 -14.55 9.04 -14.80
CA SER A 65 -14.14 9.60 -13.52
C SER A 65 -13.87 8.51 -12.49
N SER A 66 -13.20 8.89 -11.41
CA SER A 66 -13.01 8.06 -10.22
C SER A 66 -14.31 7.43 -9.69
N ASP A 67 -15.44 8.12 -9.79
CA ASP A 67 -16.73 7.61 -9.33
C ASP A 67 -17.40 6.69 -10.36
N ASP A 68 -17.17 6.94 -11.65
CA ASP A 68 -17.67 6.06 -12.71
C ASP A 68 -16.99 4.69 -12.63
N TRP A 69 -15.68 4.66 -12.37
CA TRP A 69 -14.97 3.40 -12.13
C TRP A 69 -15.49 2.64 -10.91
N ALA A 70 -15.84 3.34 -9.82
CA ALA A 70 -16.42 2.70 -8.64
C ALA A 70 -17.76 2.01 -8.98
N LYS A 71 -18.64 2.70 -9.71
CA LYS A 71 -19.91 2.13 -10.18
C LYS A 71 -19.72 0.94 -11.11
N VAL A 72 -18.71 0.97 -11.97
CA VAL A 72 -18.37 -0.17 -12.85
C VAL A 72 -17.98 -1.38 -12.00
N VAL A 73 -17.13 -1.21 -10.99
CA VAL A 73 -16.75 -2.30 -10.08
C VAL A 73 -17.95 -2.87 -9.35
N ASP A 74 -18.82 -2.00 -8.80
CA ASP A 74 -20.05 -2.43 -8.13
C ASP A 74 -20.95 -3.24 -9.08
N PHE A 75 -21.19 -2.73 -10.29
CA PHE A 75 -21.97 -3.44 -11.31
C PHE A 75 -21.36 -4.80 -11.66
N MET A 76 -20.04 -4.89 -11.81
CA MET A 76 -19.37 -6.15 -12.13
C MET A 76 -19.51 -7.15 -10.99
N ILE A 77 -19.35 -6.73 -9.74
CA ILE A 77 -19.48 -7.61 -8.56
C ILE A 77 -20.92 -8.06 -8.35
N GLU A 78 -21.90 -7.21 -8.62
CA GLU A 78 -23.33 -7.58 -8.56
C GLU A 78 -23.71 -8.65 -9.59
N THR A 79 -22.90 -8.84 -10.65
CA THR A 79 -23.04 -10.03 -11.48
C THR A 79 -22.62 -11.25 -10.66
N LYS A 80 -23.53 -12.22 -10.50
CA LYS A 80 -23.32 -13.46 -9.71
C LYS A 80 -22.05 -14.24 -10.08
N GLU A 81 -21.50 -14.00 -11.27
CA GLU A 81 -20.29 -14.63 -11.76
C GLU A 81 -19.02 -14.02 -11.18
N ALA A 82 -18.99 -12.72 -10.86
CA ALA A 82 -17.82 -12.06 -10.27
C ALA A 82 -17.84 -12.08 -8.72
N GLU A 83 -19.03 -12.09 -8.11
CA GLU A 83 -19.23 -12.17 -6.65
C GLU A 83 -18.47 -13.35 -6.02
N GLN A 84 -18.33 -14.46 -6.74
CA GLN A 84 -17.61 -15.65 -6.25
C GLN A 84 -16.08 -15.46 -6.18
N TYR A 85 -15.52 -14.43 -6.83
CA TYR A 85 -14.07 -14.24 -6.96
C TYR A 85 -13.54 -13.04 -6.18
N ILE A 86 -14.41 -12.08 -5.83
CA ILE A 86 -14.03 -10.79 -5.27
C ILE A 86 -14.69 -10.62 -3.91
N SER A 87 -13.87 -10.55 -2.85
CA SER A 87 -14.34 -10.16 -1.52
C SER A 87 -14.61 -8.65 -1.44
N MET A 88 -15.34 -8.23 -0.41
CA MET A 88 -15.64 -6.80 -0.18
C MET A 88 -14.37 -5.96 0.04
N GLU A 89 -13.34 -6.52 0.68
CA GLU A 89 -12.05 -5.84 0.86
C GLU A 89 -11.32 -5.67 -0.49
N GLU A 90 -11.22 -6.75 -1.28
CA GLU A 90 -10.61 -6.70 -2.61
C GLU A 90 -11.36 -5.76 -3.55
N ALA A 91 -12.69 -5.65 -3.43
CA ALA A 91 -13.50 -4.69 -4.17
C ALA A 91 -13.07 -3.24 -3.90
N GLU A 92 -12.83 -2.90 -2.64
CA GLU A 92 -12.38 -1.57 -2.27
C GLU A 92 -10.93 -1.31 -2.71
N ASP A 93 -10.05 -2.31 -2.68
CA ASP A 93 -8.69 -2.22 -3.21
C ASP A 93 -8.72 -1.95 -4.73
N ILE A 94 -9.58 -2.65 -5.47
CA ILE A 94 -9.78 -2.45 -6.91
C ILE A 94 -10.30 -1.04 -7.20
N LYS A 95 -11.31 -0.56 -6.46
CA LYS A 95 -11.82 0.81 -6.62
C LYS A 95 -10.73 1.83 -6.32
N SER A 96 -9.96 1.64 -5.25
CA SER A 96 -8.84 2.49 -4.87
C SER A 96 -7.76 2.53 -5.96
N PHE A 97 -7.45 1.37 -6.56
CA PHE A 97 -6.55 1.26 -7.70
C PHE A 97 -7.04 2.10 -8.88
N LEU A 98 -8.29 1.89 -9.33
CA LEU A 98 -8.85 2.56 -10.50
C LEU A 98 -8.96 4.08 -10.30
N ARG A 99 -9.36 4.54 -9.11
CA ARG A 99 -9.42 5.97 -8.77
C ARG A 99 -8.08 6.68 -8.94
N ARG A 100 -6.98 6.04 -8.54
CA ARG A 100 -5.63 6.61 -8.67
C ARG A 100 -5.10 6.64 -10.10
N HIS A 101 -5.66 5.82 -10.99
CA HIS A 101 -5.25 5.72 -12.39
C HIS A 101 -6.28 6.34 -13.35
N SER A 102 -7.39 6.89 -12.84
CA SER A 102 -8.35 7.65 -13.64
C SER A 102 -7.74 8.99 -14.06
N ILE A 103 -7.94 9.34 -15.34
CA ILE A 103 -7.51 10.62 -15.91
C ILE A 103 -8.33 11.79 -15.32
N ILE A 104 -9.57 11.52 -14.89
CA ILE A 104 -10.50 12.54 -14.39
C ILE A 104 -10.62 12.38 -12.87
N ASN A 105 -9.68 12.99 -12.16
CA ASN A 105 -9.76 13.15 -10.71
C ASN A 105 -10.89 14.14 -10.36
N HIS A 106 -12.11 13.64 -10.16
CA HIS A 106 -13.09 14.38 -9.38
C HIS A 106 -12.65 14.33 -7.91
N PRO A 107 -12.47 15.48 -7.20
CA PRO A 107 -12.28 15.46 -5.75
C PRO A 107 -13.44 14.70 -5.07
N PRO A 108 -13.21 13.88 -4.03
CA PRO A 108 -14.27 13.08 -3.44
C PRO A 108 -15.44 13.97 -3.01
N LEU A 109 -16.65 13.69 -3.53
CA LEU A 109 -17.88 14.32 -3.09
C LEU A 109 -18.26 13.82 -1.69
N PHE A 110 -17.47 14.19 -0.68
CA PHE A 110 -18.00 14.33 0.66
C PHE A 110 -18.77 15.65 0.69
N ASN A 111 -20.07 15.55 0.38
CA ASN A 111 -21.15 16.28 1.02
C ASN A 111 -22.43 16.10 0.20
N GLU A 112 -23.30 15.20 0.63
CA GLU A 112 -24.73 15.44 0.52
C GLU A 112 -25.34 15.34 1.93
N LYS A 113 -26.19 16.34 2.19
CA LYS A 113 -26.69 16.85 3.46
C LYS A 113 -27.80 16.01 4.06
#